data_AF-A0A511ZQV5-F1
#
_entry.id   AF-A0A511ZQV5-F1
#
_cell.length_a   1.000
_cell.length_b   1.000
_cell.length_c   1.000
_cell.angle_alpha   90.00
_cell.angle_beta   90.00
_cell.angle_gamma   90.00
#
_symmetry.space_group_name_H-M   'P 1'
#
loop_
_entity.id
_entity.type
_entity.pdbx_description
1 polymer ?
#
loop_
_entity_poly.entity_id
_entity_poly.type
_entity_poly.pdbx_seq_one_letter_code
_entity_poly.pdbx_strand_id
1 'polypeptide(L)' 'MDKKTLFIKIEQYREEMMTLSKEQGLSSEAVLATSEKLDALIYAYLKRSS' A
#
# COMPACT_ATOMS: atom_id res chain seq x y z
N MET A 1 -11.26 -6.34 -9.81
CA MET A 1 -10.23 -7.14 -9.12
C MET A 1 -10.89 -8.01 -8.07
N ASP A 2 -10.57 -9.29 -8.06
CA ASP A 2 -10.94 -10.21 -6.98
C ASP A 2 -10.06 -9.99 -5.73
N LYS A 3 -10.43 -10.65 -4.63
CA LYS A 3 -9.80 -10.49 -3.32
C LYS A 3 -8.31 -10.88 -3.31
N LYS A 4 -7.93 -11.93 -4.04
CA LYS A 4 -6.54 -12.39 -4.13
C LYS A 4 -5.67 -11.37 -4.85
N THR A 5 -6.19 -10.81 -5.95
CA THR A 5 -5.48 -9.75 -6.69
C THR A 5 -5.32 -8.48 -5.85
N LEU A 6 -6.31 -8.12 -5.01
CA LEU A 6 -6.19 -7.00 -4.06
C LEU A 6 -5.11 -7.25 -3.01
N PHE A 7 -5.08 -8.44 -2.41
CA PHE A 7 -4.07 -8.81 -1.43
C PHE A 7 -2.64 -8.76 -2.01
N ILE A 8 -2.44 -9.29 -3.21
CA ILE A 8 -1.12 -9.25 -3.87
C ILE A 8 -0.66 -7.81 -4.09
N LYS A 9 -1.55 -6.90 -4.53
CA LYS A 9 -1.19 -5.49 -4.67
C LYS A 9 -0.86 -4.84 -3.33
N ILE A 10 -1.59 -5.15 -2.26
CA ILE A 10 -1.30 -4.61 -0.93
C ILE A 10 0.13 -4.99 -0.50
N GLU A 11 0.55 -6.23 -0.67
CA GLU A 11 1.92 -6.64 -0.31
C GLU A 11 2.98 -5.96 -1.20
N GLN A 12 2.73 -5.82 -2.51
CA GLN A 12 3.63 -5.07 -3.40
C GLN A 12 3.83 -3.61 -2.95
N TYR A 13 2.72 -2.92 -2.64
CA TYR A 13 2.78 -1.53 -2.16
C TYR A 13 3.41 -1.42 -0.75
N ARG A 14 3.28 -2.45 0.10
CA ARG A 14 4.01 -2.52 1.38
C ARG A 14 5.51 -2.60 1.16
N GLU A 15 5.97 -3.50 0.29
CA GLU A 15 7.41 -3.65 0.00
C GLU A 15 7.99 -2.38 -0.64
N GLU A 16 7.24 -1.74 -1.55
CA GLU A 16 7.63 -0.46 -2.15
C GLU A 16 7.77 0.64 -1.09
N MET A 17 6.77 0.80 -0.20
CA MET A 17 6.82 1.79 0.88
C MET A 17 7.98 1.54 1.85
N MET A 18 8.27 0.27 2.17
CA MET A 18 9.39 -0.12 3.03
C MET A 18 10.75 0.17 2.38
N THR A 19 10.83 0.09 1.05
CA THR A 19 12.04 0.41 0.30
C THR A 19 12.23 1.92 0.23
N LEU A 20 11.20 2.65 -0.19
CA LEU A 20 11.21 4.11 -0.26
C LEU A 20 11.50 4.77 1.09
N SER A 21 10.95 4.23 2.19
CA SER A 21 11.19 4.75 3.53
C SER A 21 12.63 4.57 4.01
N LYS A 22 13.30 3.49 3.59
CA LYS A 22 14.73 3.29 3.87
C LYS A 22 15.61 4.23 3.06
N GLU A 23 15.23 4.52 1.81
CA GLU A 23 16.03 5.34 0.89
C GLU A 23 15.84 6.85 1.09
N GLN A 24 14.60 7.29 1.32
CA GLN A 24 14.21 8.70 1.26
C GLN A 24 13.71 9.24 2.61
N GLY A 25 13.55 8.36 3.61
CA GLY A 25 12.96 8.71 4.90
C GLY A 25 11.43 8.73 4.88
N LEU A 26 10.85 8.57 6.06
CA LEU A 26 9.40 8.40 6.26
C LEU A 26 8.57 9.62 5.87
N SER A 27 9.17 10.82 5.88
CA SER A 27 8.50 12.08 5.55
C SER A 27 8.64 12.48 4.08
N SER A 28 9.27 11.64 3.25
CA SER A 28 9.38 11.93 1.82
C SER A 28 8.00 11.86 1.15
N GLU A 29 7.76 12.75 0.20
CA GLU A 29 6.50 12.79 -0.56
C GLU A 29 6.20 11.45 -1.25
N ALA A 30 7.23 10.75 -1.71
CA ALA A 30 7.10 9.42 -2.30
C ALA A 30 6.56 8.38 -1.29
N VAL A 31 7.05 8.39 -0.05
CA VAL A 31 6.58 7.48 1.00
C VAL A 31 5.16 7.83 1.43
N LEU A 32 4.84 9.12 1.59
CA LEU A 32 3.49 9.58 1.93
C LEU A 32 2.48 9.18 0.85
N ALA A 33 2.77 9.45 -0.42
CA ALA A 33 1.91 9.09 -1.53
C ALA A 33 1.74 7.56 -1.69
N THR A 34 2.78 6.79 -1.38
CA THR A 34 2.71 5.32 -1.39
C THR A 34 1.88 4.80 -0.22
N SER A 35 1.99 5.43 0.95
CA SER A 35 1.18 5.10 2.13
C SER A 35 -0.31 5.35 1.91
N GLU A 36 -0.68 6.49 1.29
CA GLU A 36 -2.09 6.79 0.98
C GLU A 36 -2.71 5.77 0.01
N LYS A 37 -1.93 5.36 -1.02
CA LYS A 37 -2.37 4.31 -1.96
C LYS A 37 -2.55 2.97 -1.27
N LEU A 38 -1.65 2.63 -0.34
CA LEU A 38 -1.72 1.39 0.42
C LEU A 38 -2.99 1.36 1.29
N ASP A 39 -3.32 2.47 1.97
CA ASP A 39 -4.53 2.60 2.77
C ASP A 39 -5.81 2.42 1.94
N ALA A 40 -5.87 3.03 0.75
CA ALA A 40 -7.01 2.89 -0.15
C ALA A 40 -7.22 1.42 -0.59
N LEU A 41 -6.12 0.69 -0.85
CA LEU A 41 -6.17 -0.73 -1.21
C LEU A 41 -6.63 -1.61 -0.04
N ILE A 42 -6.13 -1.34 1.17
CA ILE A 42 -6.55 -2.03 2.40
C ILE A 42 -8.04 -1.80 2.64
N TYR A 43 -8.51 -0.56 2.55
CA TYR A 43 -9.93 -0.25 2.68
C TYR A 43 -10.78 -1.00 1.66
N ALA A 44 -10.37 -1.02 0.38
CA ALA A 44 -11.08 -1.75 -0.66
C ALA A 44 -11.11 -3.27 -0.42
N TYR A 45 -10.05 -3.83 0.17
CA TYR A 45 -9.98 -5.24 0.57
C TYR A 45 -10.90 -5.56 1.76
N LEU A 46 -10.91 -4.70 2.78
CA LEU A 46 -11.76 -4.83 3.96
C LEU A 46 -13.24 -4.68 3.63
N LYS A 47 -13.61 -3.68 2.81
CA LYS A 47 -14.99 -3.47 2.36
C LYS A 47 -15.55 -4.66 1.58
N ARG A 48 -14.71 -5.42 0.87
CA ARG A 48 -15.08 -6.66 0.17
C ARG A 48 -15.13 -7.89 1.08
N SER A 49 -14.68 -7.76 2.31
CA SER A 49 -14.70 -8.83 3.32
C SER A 49 -15.86 -8.67 4.31
N SER A 50 -16.67 -7.63 4.14
CA SER A 50 -17.89 -7.33 4.90
C SER A 50 -19.13 -7.63 4.07
#